data_AF-A0A9W8WVR0-F1
#
_entry.id   AF-A0A9W8WVR0-F1
#
_cell.length_a   1.000
_cell.length_b   1.000
_cell.length_c   1.000
_cell.angle_alpha   90.00
_cell.angle_beta   90.00
_cell.angle_gamma   90.00
#
_symmetry.space_group_name_H-M   'P 1'
#
loop_
_entity.id
_entity.type
_entity.pdbx_description
1 polymer ?
#
loop_
_entity_poly.entity_id
_entity_poly.type
_entity_poly.pdbx_seq_one_letter_code
_entity_poly.pdbx_strand_id
1 'polypeptide(L)'
;MSPAISLRAARRFRLVTSLLVLGVGNYELWRVHKVRQRNKLAEDGSIKPEPVVAEKPAPKAWIKWTDLNGVPIPTLEASVRPTRKD
;
A
#
# COMPACT_ATOMS: atom_id res chain seq x y z
N MET A 1 30.68 24.67 30.19
CA MET A 1 30.31 23.45 30.95
C MET A 1 29.82 22.41 29.95
N SER A 2 30.62 21.41 29.61
CA SER A 2 30.25 20.36 28.66
C SER A 2 29.72 19.14 29.43
N PRO A 3 28.56 18.56 29.08
CA PRO A 3 28.06 17.40 29.78
C PRO A 3 28.91 16.18 29.39
N ALA A 4 29.79 15.75 30.28
CA ALA A 4 30.52 14.50 30.15
C ALA A 4 29.56 13.32 30.41
N ILE A 5 28.68 13.03 29.44
CA ILE A 5 27.92 11.79 29.43
C ILE A 5 28.94 10.66 29.39
N SER A 6 29.01 9.86 30.46
CA SER A 6 29.95 8.75 30.53
C SER A 6 29.81 7.89 29.26
N LEU A 7 30.94 7.53 28.65
CA LEU A 7 30.99 6.71 27.43
C LEU A 7 30.13 5.43 27.56
N ARG A 8 30.00 4.93 28.79
CA ARG A 8 29.17 3.77 29.16
C ARG A 8 27.67 4.07 29.10
N ALA A 9 27.22 5.24 29.55
CA ALA A 9 25.83 5.67 29.44
C ALA A 9 25.43 5.90 27.98
N ALA A 10 26.30 6.51 27.17
CA ALA A 10 26.06 6.71 25.74
C ALA A 10 25.93 5.38 24.98
N ARG A 11 26.78 4.39 25.29
CA ARG A 11 26.65 3.03 24.70
C ARG A 11 25.36 2.34 25.09
N ARG A 12 24.97 2.41 26.37
CA ARG A 12 23.70 1.83 26.85
C ARG A 12 22.50 2.47 26.17
N PHE A 13 22.49 3.79 26.03
CA PHE A 13 21.42 4.51 25.33
C PHE A 13 21.31 4.08 23.86
N ARG A 14 22.44 3.92 23.15
CA ARG A 14 22.47 3.40 21.77
C ARG A 14 21.92 1.98 21.66
N LEU A 15 22.26 1.10 22.60
CA LEU A 15 21.74 -0.27 22.61
C LEU A 15 20.23 -0.32 22.88
N VAL A 16 19.75 0.47 23.86
CA VAL A 16 18.32 0.54 24.20
C VAL A 16 17.51 1.08 23.02
N THR A 17 17.97 2.18 22.42
CA THR A 17 17.31 2.76 21.24
C THR A 17 17.31 1.80 20.06
N SER A 18 18.42 1.10 19.80
CA SER A 18 18.49 0.08 18.75
C SER A 18 17.51 -1.08 18.99
N LEU A 19 17.41 -1.58 20.22
CA LEU A 19 16.46 -2.63 20.57
C LEU A 19 15.01 -2.16 20.42
N LEU A 20 14.72 -0.91 20.77
CA LEU A 20 13.39 -0.33 20.69
C LEU A 20 12.98 -0.13 19.23
N VAL A 21 13.88 0.35 18.37
CA VAL A 21 13.65 0.47 16.92
C VAL A 21 13.44 -0.90 16.28
N LEU A 22 14.25 -1.91 16.62
CA LEU A 22 14.07 -3.27 16.12
C LEU A 22 12.74 -3.88 16.59
N GLY A 23 12.39 -3.69 17.87
CA GLY A 23 11.15 -4.20 18.44
C GLY A 23 9.90 -3.57 17.81
N VAL A 24 9.86 -2.24 17.73
CA VAL A 24 8.75 -1.50 17.11
C VAL A 24 8.67 -1.79 15.62
N GLY A 25 9.81 -1.78 14.92
CA GLY A 25 9.88 -2.09 13.49
C GLY A 25 9.36 -3.49 13.18
N ASN A 26 9.77 -4.50 13.96
CA ASN A 26 9.32 -5.87 13.77
C ASN A 26 7.84 -6.06 14.11
N TYR A 27 7.34 -5.36 15.13
CA TYR A 27 5.92 -5.38 15.50
C TYR A 27 5.03 -4.73 14.44
N GLU A 28 5.41 -3.57 13.89
CA GLU A 28 4.67 -2.93 12.80
C GLU A 28 4.70 -3.80 11.52
N LEU A 29 5.83 -4.44 11.22
CA LEU A 29 5.92 -5.38 10.09
C LEU A 29 4.98 -6.58 10.28
N TRP A 30 4.95 -7.15 11.49
CA TRP A 30 4.05 -8.25 11.82
C TRP A 30 2.57 -7.84 11.73
N ARG A 31 2.23 -6.64 12.23
CA ARG A 31 0.87 -6.09 12.14
C ARG A 31 0.43 -5.95 10.69
N VAL A 32 1.24 -5.30 9.86
CA VAL A 32 0.94 -5.10 8.44
C VAL A 32 0.84 -6.44 7.71
N HIS A 33 1.72 -7.40 8.00
CA HIS A 33 1.66 -8.74 7.43
C HIS A 33 0.35 -9.46 7.79
N LYS A 34 -0.04 -9.45 9.07
CA LYS A 34 -1.30 -10.09 9.51
C LYS A 34 -2.53 -9.42 8.90
N VAL A 35 -2.56 -8.09 8.83
CA VAL A 35 -3.67 -7.34 8.21
C VAL A 35 -3.75 -7.67 6.71
N ARG A 36 -2.61 -7.72 6.02
CA ARG A 36 -2.54 -8.09 4.60
C ARG A 36 -3.04 -9.52 4.34
N GLN A 37 -2.69 -10.48 5.20
CA GLN A 37 -3.18 -11.86 5.10
C GLN A 37 -4.70 -11.94 5.32
N ARG A 38 -5.24 -11.18 6.28
CA ARG A 38 -6.70 -11.06 6.49
C ARG A 38 -7.41 -10.49 5.27
N ASN A 39 -6.85 -9.46 4.64
CA ASN A 39 -7.46 -8.85 3.46
C ASN A 39 -7.39 -9.78 2.24
N LYS A 40 -6.31 -10.57 2.08
CA LYS A 40 -6.21 -11.59 1.04
C LYS A 40 -7.27 -12.70 1.20
N LEU A 41 -7.52 -13.16 2.43
CA LEU A 41 -8.57 -14.14 2.72
C LEU A 41 -9.99 -13.58 2.50
N ALA A 42 -10.19 -12.27 2.68
CA ALA A 42 -11.46 -11.62 2.38
C ALA A 42 -11.73 -11.51 0.88
N GLU A 43 -10.68 -11.36 0.05
CA GLU A 43 -10.81 -11.36 -1.41
C GLU A 43 -11.02 -12.78 -1.98
N ASP A 44 -10.28 -13.79 -1.48
CA ASP A 44 -10.46 -15.19 -1.91
C ASP A 44 -11.78 -15.82 -1.41
N GLY A 45 -12.40 -15.26 -0.37
CA GLY A 45 -13.72 -15.66 0.14
C GLY A 45 -14.92 -15.14 -0.67
N SER A 46 -14.70 -14.21 -1.61
CA SER A 46 -15.74 -13.63 -2.46
C SER A 46 -15.87 -14.38 -3.79
N ILE A 47 -16.10 -15.69 -3.70
CA ILE A 47 -16.59 -16.52 -4.82
C ILE A 47 -17.99 -17.03 -4.45
N LYS A 48 -18.89 -16.09 -4.13
CA LYS A 48 -20.33 -16.32 -4.24
C LYS A 48 -20.83 -15.32 -5.28
N PRO A 49 -21.30 -15.76 -6.45
CA PRO A 49 -22.04 -14.86 -7.32
C PRO A 49 -23.38 -14.57 -6.64
N GLU A 50 -23.42 -13.59 -5.75
CA GLU A 50 -24.68 -12.93 -5.44
C GLU A 50 -25.11 -12.15 -6.70
N PRO A 51 -26.40 -12.22 -7.09
CA PRO A 51 -26.94 -11.41 -8.16
C PRO A 51 -27.10 -9.99 -7.63
N VAL A 52 -26.00 -9.25 -7.57
CA VAL A 52 -26.02 -7.83 -7.22
C VAL A 52 -26.64 -7.10 -8.41
N VAL A 53 -27.90 -6.70 -8.19
CA VAL A 53 -28.57 -5.52 -8.71
C VAL A 53 -27.67 -4.68 -9.62
N ALA A 54 -28.12 -4.46 -10.85
CA ALA A 54 -27.47 -3.68 -11.90
C ALA A 54 -27.08 -2.26 -11.44
N GLU A 55 -25.99 -2.11 -10.72
CA GLU A 55 -25.25 -0.86 -10.64
C GLU A 55 -24.50 -0.70 -11.97
N LYS A 56 -24.75 0.44 -12.62
CA LYS A 56 -24.11 0.83 -13.89
C LYS A 56 -22.63 0.48 -13.88
N PRO A 57 -22.08 -0.06 -14.98
CA PRO A 57 -20.68 -0.46 -15.02
C PRO A 57 -19.80 0.74 -14.69
N ALA A 58 -19.13 0.69 -13.54
CA ALA A 58 -18.11 1.66 -13.19
C ALA A 58 -17.07 1.69 -14.33
N PRO A 59 -16.63 2.89 -14.78
CA PRO A 59 -15.72 3.00 -15.90
C PRO A 59 -14.41 2.28 -15.54
N LYS A 60 -14.16 1.16 -16.22
CA LYS A 60 -12.91 0.42 -16.05
C LYS A 60 -11.81 1.26 -16.69
N ALA A 61 -10.95 1.84 -15.87
CA ALA A 61 -9.77 2.58 -16.29
C ALA A 61 -8.57 1.64 -16.28
N TRP A 62 -7.75 1.70 -17.33
CA TRP A 62 -6.49 0.96 -17.41
C TRP A 62 -5.35 1.89 -17.85
N ILE A 63 -4.12 1.50 -17.47
CA ILE A 63 -2.91 2.22 -17.83
C ILE A 63 -2.43 1.70 -19.18
N LYS A 64 -2.28 2.59 -20.14
CA LYS A 64 -1.66 2.32 -21.44
C LYS A 64 -0.34 3.08 -21.52
N TRP A 65 0.73 2.37 -21.86
CA TRP A 65 2.02 3.00 -22.14
C TRP A 65 2.05 3.50 -23.57
N THR A 66 2.48 4.74 -23.75
CA THR A 66 2.55 5.42 -25.05
C THR A 66 3.94 6.05 -25.20
N ASP A 67 4.61 5.82 -26.32
CA ASP A 67 5.92 6.41 -26.58
C ASP A 67 5.76 7.80 -27.19
N LEU A 68 6.18 8.83 -26.45
CA LEU A 68 6.24 10.20 -26.93
C LEU A 68 7.72 10.60 -27.09
N ASN A 69 8.18 10.74 -28.33
CA ASN A 69 9.57 11.08 -28.66
C ASN A 69 10.61 10.14 -28.01
N GLY A 70 10.29 8.84 -27.90
CA GLY A 70 11.15 7.83 -27.29
C GLY A 70 11.09 7.75 -25.76
N VAL A 71 10.20 8.52 -25.12
CA VAL A 71 9.93 8.44 -23.68
C VAL A 71 8.59 7.75 -23.45
N PRO A 72 8.54 6.62 -22.71
CA PRO A 72 7.29 5.95 -22.39
C PRO A 72 6.52 6.75 -21.32
N ILE A 73 5.35 7.27 -21.70
CA ILE A 73 4.45 8.02 -20.82
C ILE A 73 3.25 7.12 -20.46
N PRO A 74 2.89 7.01 -19.18
CA PRO A 74 1.68 6.30 -18.76
C PRO A 74 0.45 7.18 -19.00
N THR A 75 -0.45 6.73 -19.86
CA THR A 75 -1.73 7.40 -20.14
C THR A 75 -2.88 6.60 -19.53
N LEU A 76 -3.83 7.28 -18.89
CA LEU A 76 -5.04 6.67 -18.36
C LEU A 76 -6.12 6.65 -19.44
N GLU A 77 -6.50 5.47 -19.91
CA GLU A 77 -7.67 5.30 -20.77
C GLU A 77 -8.83 4.77 -19.93
N ALA A 78 -9.98 5.43 -20.00
CA ALA A 78 -11.21 4.99 -19.34
C ALA A 78 -12.24 4.58 -20.39
N SER A 79 -12.88 3.43 -20.17
CA SER A 79 -14.01 2.97 -20.98
C SER A 79 -15.27 3.81 -20.71
N VAL A 80 -15.29 5.06 -21.19
CA VAL A 80 -16.50 5.87 -21.21
C VAL A 80 -17.32 5.43 -22.42
N ARG A 81 -18.29 4.54 -22.20
CA ARG A 81 -19.33 4.31 -23.22
C ARG A 81 -20.06 5.64 -23.41
N PRO A 82 -20.11 6.23 -24.63
CA PRO A 82 -20.94 7.39 -24.85
C PRO A 82 -22.40 6.95 -24.69
N THR A 83 -23.04 7.32 -23.59
CA THR A 83 -24.51 7.26 -23.50
C THR A 83 -25.06 8.27 -24.49
N ARG A 84 -25.36 7.80 -25.71
CA ARG A 84 -26.23 8.47 -26.66
C ARG A 84 -27.59 8.61 -25.97
N LYS A 85 -27.97 9.83 -25.62
CA LYS A 85 -29.36 10.16 -25.27
C LYS A 85 -30.09 10.37 -26.59
N ASP A 86 -31.04 9.48 -26.88
CA ASP A 86 -32.08 9.72 -27.88
C ASP A 86 -33.12 10.70 -27.31
#